data_AF-X0UBH0-F1
#
_entry.id   AF-X0UBH0-F1
#
_cell.length_a   1.000
_cell.length_b   1.000
_cell.length_c   1.000
_cell.angle_alpha   90.00
_cell.angle_beta   90.00
_cell.angle_gamma   90.00
#
_symmetry.space_group_name_H-M   'P 1'
#
loop_
_entity.id
_entity.type
_entity.pdbx_description
1 polymer ?
#
loop_
_entity_poly.entity_id
_entity_poly.type
_entity_poly.pdbx_seq_one_letter_code
_entity_poly.pdbx_strand_id
1 'polypeptide(L)'
;SDMESRKQQIQKLNEERTELMQLLKTHGALEEYAQIQAKHQKTIAELKDINIRLENLRKFEQGKSAIKVEKEHLKQEANSDLAERKSQKERAILLFNSNSEALYEAPGILSIDVTENGYKFNVTIERSGSQGIGNMEIFCYDLMLSQLWAEKMPIFLIHDSIIFDGVDERQKALALQLAKKESKERAFQYICTLNSDTVPYKDFSKDFNLDKYIRLRLTDATEDGGLLGIRF
;
A
#
# COMPACT_ATOMS: atom_id res chain seq x y z
N SER A 1 13.26 31.35 -84.05
CA SER A 1 12.37 32.47 -83.71
C SER A 1 11.32 32.09 -82.65
N ASP A 2 11.70 31.42 -81.55
CA ASP A 2 10.75 31.06 -80.47
C ASP A 2 11.43 31.11 -79.09
N MET A 3 12.69 30.64 -79.01
CA MET A 3 13.53 30.75 -77.80
C MET A 3 13.90 32.18 -77.41
N GLU A 4 14.09 33.07 -78.38
CA GLU A 4 14.47 34.47 -78.15
C GLU A 4 13.27 35.31 -77.68
N SER A 5 12.09 35.03 -78.25
CA SER A 5 10.80 35.59 -77.79
C SER A 5 10.49 35.14 -76.37
N ARG A 6 10.66 33.86 -76.03
CA ARG A 6 10.47 33.35 -74.66
C ARG A 6 11.43 33.97 -73.64
N LYS A 7 12.71 34.19 -74.02
CA LYS A 7 13.67 34.90 -73.16
C LYS A 7 13.26 36.35 -72.90
N GLN A 8 12.83 37.07 -73.95
CA GLN A 8 12.31 38.43 -73.80
C GLN A 8 11.03 38.48 -72.95
N GLN A 9 10.14 37.48 -73.09
CA GLN A 9 8.93 37.36 -72.27
C GLN A 9 9.25 37.11 -70.79
N ILE A 10 10.22 36.23 -70.50
CA ILE A 10 10.68 35.96 -69.13
C ILE A 10 11.34 37.20 -68.52
N GLN A 11 12.11 37.94 -69.31
CA GLN A 11 12.76 39.15 -68.85
C GLN A 11 11.75 40.25 -68.53
N LYS A 12 10.76 40.45 -69.41
CA LYS A 12 9.66 41.39 -69.18
C LYS A 12 8.82 41.02 -67.95
N LEU A 13 8.48 39.73 -67.76
CA LEU A 13 7.75 39.26 -66.58
C LEU A 13 8.57 39.43 -65.28
N ASN A 14 9.89 39.29 -65.35
CA ASN A 14 10.77 39.55 -64.21
C ASN A 14 10.91 41.05 -63.90
N GLU A 15 10.92 41.91 -64.91
CA GLU A 15 10.90 43.37 -64.75
C GLU A 15 9.56 43.83 -64.15
N GLU A 16 8.43 43.37 -64.68
CA GLU A 16 7.09 43.63 -64.13
C GLU A 16 6.96 43.14 -62.68
N ARG A 17 7.50 41.95 -62.37
CA ARG A 17 7.57 41.44 -60.99
C ARG A 17 8.42 42.33 -60.11
N THR A 18 9.53 42.85 -60.60
CA THR A 18 10.44 43.71 -59.84
C THR A 18 9.81 45.08 -59.58
N GLU A 19 9.10 45.65 -60.55
CA GLU A 19 8.34 46.89 -60.41
C GLU A 19 7.17 46.73 -59.43
N LEU A 20 6.40 45.64 -59.52
CA LEU A 20 5.35 45.33 -58.55
C LEU A 20 5.92 45.16 -57.14
N MET A 21 7.07 44.51 -57.00
CA MET A 21 7.76 44.34 -55.72
C MET A 21 8.29 45.65 -55.17
N GLN A 22 8.80 46.55 -56.02
CA GLN A 22 9.19 47.91 -55.61
C GLN A 22 7.97 48.71 -55.17
N LEU A 23 6.87 48.70 -55.93
CA LEU A 23 5.63 49.40 -55.59
C LEU A 23 5.04 48.92 -54.25
N LEU A 24 5.03 47.62 -54.01
CA LEU A 24 4.60 47.00 -52.74
C LEU A 24 5.54 47.37 -51.58
N LYS A 25 6.83 47.61 -51.85
CA LYS A 25 7.82 48.06 -50.88
C LYS A 25 7.68 49.55 -50.56
N THR A 26 7.37 50.39 -51.55
CA THR A 26 7.16 51.83 -51.37
C THR A 26 5.91 52.15 -50.55
N HIS A 27 4.88 51.30 -50.63
CA HIS A 27 3.63 51.45 -49.87
C HIS A 27 3.58 50.68 -48.54
N GLY A 28 4.67 50.05 -48.08
CA GLY A 28 4.71 49.28 -46.82
C GLY A 28 3.90 47.96 -46.84
N ALA A 29 3.10 47.73 -47.87
CA ALA A 29 2.21 46.58 -48.04
C ALA A 29 2.95 45.22 -48.03
N LEU A 30 4.20 45.19 -48.52
CA LEU A 30 5.02 43.97 -48.49
C LEU A 30 5.45 43.59 -47.06
N GLU A 31 5.74 44.61 -46.25
CA GLU A 31 6.15 44.46 -44.85
C GLU A 31 4.94 44.05 -43.99
N GLU A 32 3.77 44.65 -44.24
CA GLU A 32 2.48 44.22 -43.66
C GLU A 32 2.13 42.78 -44.04
N TYR A 33 2.28 42.40 -45.32
CA TYR A 33 2.05 41.03 -45.77
C TYR A 33 2.97 40.02 -45.06
N ALA A 34 4.27 40.35 -44.92
CA ALA A 34 5.22 39.51 -44.20
C ALA A 34 4.85 39.37 -42.71
N GLN A 35 4.39 40.45 -42.06
CA GLN A 35 3.92 40.42 -40.67
C GLN A 35 2.65 39.56 -40.51
N ILE A 36 1.69 39.69 -41.43
CA ILE A 36 0.47 38.87 -41.45
C ILE A 36 0.83 37.40 -41.66
N GLN A 37 1.73 37.08 -42.59
CA GLN A 37 2.18 35.72 -42.84
C GLN A 37 2.89 35.13 -41.61
N ALA A 38 3.73 35.91 -40.92
CA ALA A 38 4.38 35.47 -39.68
C ALA A 38 3.35 35.20 -38.57
N LYS A 39 2.35 36.09 -38.40
CA LYS A 39 1.26 35.90 -37.44
C LYS A 39 0.40 34.69 -37.78
N HIS A 40 0.14 34.45 -39.07
CA HIS A 40 -0.60 33.28 -39.54
C HIS A 40 0.15 31.98 -39.25
N GLN A 41 1.46 31.92 -39.54
CA GLN A 41 2.29 30.76 -39.20
C GLN A 41 2.35 30.51 -37.69
N LYS A 42 2.45 31.58 -36.89
CA LYS A 42 2.38 31.48 -35.42
C LYS A 42 1.04 30.87 -34.97
N THR A 43 -0.06 31.36 -35.52
CA THR A 43 -1.41 30.86 -35.20
C THR A 43 -1.57 29.39 -35.62
N ILE A 44 -1.02 28.99 -36.77
CA ILE A 44 -1.01 27.58 -37.21
C ILE A 44 -0.21 26.71 -36.23
N ALA A 45 0.95 27.18 -35.78
CA ALA A 45 1.78 26.45 -34.82
C ALA A 45 1.06 26.29 -33.48
N GLU A 46 0.43 27.34 -32.98
CA GLU A 46 -0.40 27.32 -31.76
C GLU A 46 -1.58 26.35 -31.91
N LEU A 47 -2.28 26.38 -33.04
CA LEU A 47 -3.39 25.46 -33.32
C LEU A 47 -2.91 24.00 -33.35
N LYS A 48 -1.73 23.73 -33.92
CA LYS A 48 -1.14 22.40 -33.94
C LYS A 48 -0.77 21.90 -32.54
N ASP A 49 -0.16 22.76 -31.71
CA ASP A 49 0.16 22.43 -30.31
C ASP A 49 -1.11 22.14 -29.49
N ILE A 50 -2.16 22.96 -29.65
CA ILE A 50 -3.46 22.75 -29.00
C ILE A 50 -4.07 21.41 -29.43
N ASN A 51 -4.02 21.07 -30.72
CA ASN A 51 -4.54 19.79 -31.22
C ASN A 51 -3.79 18.59 -30.63
N ILE A 52 -2.46 18.65 -30.52
CA ILE A 52 -1.66 17.59 -29.88
C ILE A 52 -2.04 17.45 -28.41
N ARG A 53 -2.19 18.57 -27.68
CA ARG A 53 -2.63 18.54 -26.28
C ARG A 53 -4.03 17.96 -26.13
N LEU A 54 -4.96 18.32 -27.03
CA LEU A 54 -6.32 17.79 -27.03
C LEU A 54 -6.33 16.27 -27.28
N GLU A 55 -5.53 15.80 -28.23
CA GLU A 55 -5.40 14.36 -28.51
C GLU A 55 -4.83 13.61 -27.30
N ASN A 56 -3.78 14.16 -26.66
CA ASN A 56 -3.21 13.58 -25.45
C ASN A 56 -4.25 13.55 -24.32
N LEU A 57 -5.00 14.64 -24.09
CA LEU A 57 -6.06 14.69 -23.09
C LEU A 57 -7.13 13.61 -23.33
N ARG A 58 -7.58 13.43 -24.58
CA ARG A 58 -8.52 12.35 -24.93
C ARG A 58 -7.94 10.97 -24.63
N LYS A 59 -6.67 10.73 -24.95
CA LYS A 59 -5.98 9.47 -24.62
C LYS A 59 -5.91 9.24 -23.11
N PHE A 60 -5.62 10.28 -22.32
CA PHE A 60 -5.63 10.20 -20.85
C PHE A 60 -7.02 9.92 -20.29
N GLU A 61 -8.06 10.57 -20.81
CA GLU A 61 -9.45 10.32 -20.39
C GLU A 61 -9.87 8.88 -20.68
N GLN A 62 -9.54 8.37 -21.86
CA GLN A 62 -9.79 6.97 -22.22
C GLN A 62 -9.03 6.00 -21.30
N GLY A 63 -7.74 6.25 -21.06
CA GLY A 63 -6.93 5.44 -20.14
C GLY A 63 -7.46 5.45 -18.71
N LYS A 64 -7.87 6.62 -18.20
CA LYS A 64 -8.49 6.74 -16.88
C LYS A 64 -9.81 5.96 -16.79
N SER A 65 -10.62 6.00 -17.84
CA SER A 65 -11.86 5.21 -17.93
C SER A 65 -11.57 3.71 -17.91
N ALA A 66 -10.58 3.26 -18.69
CA ALA A 66 -10.17 1.85 -18.74
C ALA A 66 -9.70 1.34 -17.37
N ILE A 67 -8.82 2.09 -16.69
CA ILE A 67 -8.34 1.76 -15.33
C ILE A 67 -9.52 1.67 -14.34
N LYS A 68 -10.50 2.56 -14.46
CA LYS A 68 -11.69 2.52 -13.60
C LYS A 68 -12.50 1.24 -13.81
N VAL A 69 -12.70 0.81 -15.06
CA VAL A 69 -13.40 -0.44 -15.38
C VAL A 69 -12.65 -1.64 -14.83
N GLU A 70 -11.33 -1.69 -15.02
CA GLU A 70 -10.49 -2.78 -14.51
C GLU A 70 -10.52 -2.85 -12.98
N LYS A 71 -10.48 -1.70 -12.30
CA LYS A 71 -10.58 -1.63 -10.83
C LYS A 71 -11.92 -2.15 -10.31
N GLU A 72 -13.03 -1.85 -10.99
CA GLU A 72 -14.34 -2.40 -10.62
C GLU A 72 -14.41 -3.91 -10.87
N HIS A 73 -13.80 -4.41 -11.94
CA HIS A 73 -13.70 -5.85 -12.20
C HIS A 73 -12.94 -6.58 -11.09
N LEU A 74 -11.74 -6.09 -10.72
CA LEU A 74 -10.95 -6.64 -9.62
C LEU A 74 -11.71 -6.62 -8.29
N LYS A 75 -12.48 -5.55 -8.04
CA LYS A 75 -13.33 -5.46 -6.84
C LYS A 75 -14.44 -6.51 -6.85
N GLN A 76 -15.06 -6.80 -7.99
CA GLN A 76 -16.07 -7.85 -8.10
C GLN A 76 -15.46 -9.24 -7.84
N GLU A 77 -14.31 -9.54 -8.45
CA GLU A 77 -13.59 -10.79 -8.24
C GLU A 77 -13.22 -11.00 -6.77
N ALA A 78 -12.67 -9.97 -6.12
CA ALA A 78 -12.33 -10.03 -4.69
C ALA A 78 -13.57 -10.25 -3.80
N ASN A 79 -14.73 -9.68 -4.15
CA ASN A 79 -15.96 -9.95 -3.41
C ASN A 79 -16.45 -11.40 -3.59
N SER A 80 -16.29 -11.97 -4.80
CA SER A 80 -16.60 -13.39 -5.05
C SER A 80 -15.68 -14.31 -4.25
N ASP A 81 -14.37 -14.09 -4.29
CA ASP A 81 -13.38 -14.88 -3.53
C ASP A 81 -13.66 -14.81 -2.02
N LEU A 82 -14.00 -13.62 -1.50
CA LEU A 82 -14.37 -13.48 -0.08
C LEU A 82 -15.65 -14.24 0.28
N ALA A 83 -16.65 -14.23 -0.61
CA ALA A 83 -17.90 -14.96 -0.41
C ALA A 83 -17.68 -16.48 -0.44
N GLU A 84 -16.83 -16.97 -1.34
CA GLU A 84 -16.46 -18.38 -1.42
C GLU A 84 -15.71 -18.86 -0.17
N ARG A 85 -14.91 -17.98 0.45
CA ARG A 85 -14.15 -18.26 1.69
C ARG A 85 -14.91 -17.97 2.97
N LYS A 86 -16.24 -17.87 2.93
CA LYS A 86 -17.09 -17.52 4.08
C LYS A 86 -16.78 -18.35 5.33
N SER A 87 -16.64 -19.68 5.21
CA SER A 87 -16.36 -20.56 6.34
C SER A 87 -15.00 -20.29 7.00
N GLN A 88 -13.97 -19.99 6.19
CA GLN A 88 -12.64 -19.63 6.69
C GLN A 88 -12.69 -18.27 7.41
N LYS A 89 -13.42 -17.30 6.85
CA LYS A 89 -13.63 -15.98 7.46
C LYS A 89 -14.36 -16.10 8.81
N GLU A 90 -15.48 -16.82 8.86
CA GLU A 90 -16.24 -17.01 10.10
C GLU A 90 -15.40 -17.69 11.18
N ARG A 91 -14.61 -18.70 10.81
CA ARG A 91 -13.70 -19.37 11.72
C ARG A 91 -12.63 -18.42 12.26
N ALA A 92 -12.02 -17.60 11.41
CA ALA A 92 -11.03 -16.60 11.82
C ALA A 92 -11.63 -15.61 12.82
N ILE A 93 -12.85 -15.12 12.55
CA ILE A 93 -13.57 -14.21 13.45
C ILE A 93 -13.81 -14.87 14.81
N LEU A 94 -14.31 -16.11 14.83
CA LEU A 94 -14.57 -16.82 16.09
C LEU A 94 -13.30 -17.04 16.92
N LEU A 95 -12.18 -17.42 16.29
CA LEU A 95 -10.90 -17.59 16.97
C LEU A 95 -10.38 -16.25 17.52
N PHE A 96 -10.42 -15.19 16.73
CA PHE A 96 -10.01 -13.86 17.17
C PHE A 96 -10.85 -13.36 18.36
N ASN A 97 -12.17 -13.51 18.27
CA ASN A 97 -13.09 -13.13 19.33
C ASN A 97 -12.82 -13.92 20.62
N SER A 98 -12.61 -15.24 20.52
CA SER A 98 -12.28 -16.07 21.67
C SER A 98 -10.93 -15.71 22.30
N ASN A 99 -9.93 -15.35 21.49
CA ASN A 99 -8.62 -14.95 21.99
C ASN A 99 -8.73 -13.62 22.74
N SER A 100 -9.35 -12.62 22.13
CA SER A 100 -9.53 -11.30 22.74
C SER A 100 -10.42 -11.33 23.99
N GLU A 101 -11.47 -12.14 24.00
CA GLU A 101 -12.33 -12.34 25.18
C GLU A 101 -11.56 -12.96 26.35
N ALA A 102 -10.63 -13.88 26.08
CA ALA A 102 -9.78 -14.46 27.12
C ALA A 102 -8.81 -13.45 27.77
N LEU A 103 -8.52 -12.33 27.11
CA LEU A 103 -7.69 -11.24 27.64
C LEU A 103 -8.57 -10.18 28.31
N TYR A 104 -9.54 -9.63 27.58
CA TYR A 104 -10.26 -8.43 28.01
C TYR A 104 -11.68 -8.68 28.53
N GLU A 105 -12.10 -9.95 28.67
CA GLU A 105 -13.48 -10.34 29.06
C GLU A 105 -14.56 -9.75 28.12
N ALA A 106 -14.14 -9.33 26.92
CA ALA A 106 -14.99 -8.78 25.88
C ALA A 106 -14.46 -9.23 24.51
N PRO A 107 -15.33 -9.66 23.59
CA PRO A 107 -14.90 -10.07 22.26
C PRO A 107 -14.43 -8.85 21.47
N GLY A 108 -13.29 -9.00 20.80
CA GLY A 108 -12.86 -8.06 19.77
C GLY A 108 -13.69 -8.18 18.49
N ILE A 109 -13.39 -7.30 17.55
CA ILE A 109 -13.98 -7.25 16.22
C ILE A 109 -12.89 -7.51 15.19
N LEU A 110 -13.09 -8.55 14.37
CA LEU A 110 -12.34 -8.78 13.14
C LEU A 110 -13.27 -8.57 11.94
N SER A 111 -13.03 -7.52 11.15
CA SER A 111 -13.71 -7.30 9.87
C SER A 111 -12.77 -7.52 8.70
N ILE A 112 -13.27 -8.18 7.66
CA ILE A 112 -12.55 -8.42 6.41
C ILE A 112 -13.44 -7.93 5.30
N ASP A 113 -13.03 -6.82 4.68
CA ASP A 113 -13.82 -6.09 3.70
C ASP A 113 -13.04 -5.89 2.40
N VAL A 114 -13.75 -5.78 1.28
CA VAL A 114 -13.14 -5.45 -0.01
C VAL A 114 -13.30 -3.96 -0.27
N THR A 115 -12.17 -3.26 -0.35
CA THR A 115 -12.11 -1.84 -0.68
C THR A 115 -11.61 -1.62 -2.09
N GLU A 116 -11.58 -0.35 -2.49
CA GLU A 116 -10.95 0.08 -3.74
C GLU A 116 -9.48 -0.31 -3.86
N ASN A 117 -8.78 -0.53 -2.74
CA ASN A 117 -7.36 -0.90 -2.71
C ASN A 117 -7.16 -2.40 -2.42
N GLY A 118 -8.21 -3.21 -2.52
CA GLY A 118 -8.20 -4.64 -2.20
C GLY A 118 -8.70 -4.93 -0.79
N TYR A 119 -8.27 -6.06 -0.23
CA TYR A 119 -8.68 -6.53 1.09
C TYR A 119 -8.23 -5.57 2.20
N LYS A 120 -9.19 -5.18 3.04
CA LYS A 120 -8.94 -4.42 4.26
C LYS A 120 -9.34 -5.26 5.46
N PHE A 121 -8.39 -5.45 6.36
CA PHE A 121 -8.57 -6.13 7.63
C PHE A 121 -8.65 -5.07 8.72
N ASN A 122 -9.75 -5.04 9.46
CA ASN A 122 -9.87 -4.20 10.65
C ASN A 122 -9.92 -5.12 11.87
N VAL A 123 -9.01 -4.86 12.80
CA VAL A 123 -8.87 -5.59 14.06
C VAL A 123 -9.05 -4.58 15.16
N THR A 124 -9.96 -4.83 16.10
CA THR A 124 -10.23 -3.89 17.21
C THR A 124 -10.63 -4.64 18.46
N ILE A 125 -10.13 -4.23 19.62
CA ILE A 125 -10.61 -4.68 20.93
C ILE A 125 -11.30 -3.50 21.62
N GLU A 126 -12.48 -3.72 22.20
CA GLU A 126 -13.19 -2.68 22.95
C GLU A 126 -12.29 -2.16 24.08
N ARG A 127 -12.15 -0.82 24.16
CA ARG A 127 -11.13 -0.03 24.92
C ARG A 127 -9.89 0.40 24.12
N SER A 128 -9.90 0.27 22.80
CA SER A 128 -8.90 0.81 21.88
C SER A 128 -8.44 2.24 22.24
N GLY A 129 -7.13 2.45 22.43
CA GLY A 129 -6.57 3.78 22.71
C GLY A 129 -5.21 3.82 23.40
N SER A 130 -4.77 2.73 24.04
CA SER A 130 -3.41 2.60 24.58
C SER A 130 -2.52 1.73 23.68
N GLN A 131 -1.20 1.99 23.70
CA GLN A 131 -0.21 1.21 22.97
C GLN A 131 -0.31 -0.29 23.30
N GLY A 132 -0.53 -0.63 24.59
CA GLY A 132 -0.67 -2.01 25.04
C GLY A 132 -1.88 -2.73 24.43
N ILE A 133 -3.02 -2.05 24.25
CA ILE A 133 -4.19 -2.67 23.63
C ILE A 133 -3.94 -2.96 22.15
N GLY A 134 -3.29 -2.03 21.41
CA GLY A 134 -2.88 -2.27 20.03
C GLY A 134 -1.92 -3.47 19.91
N ASN A 135 -0.99 -3.61 20.85
CA ASN A 135 -0.12 -4.78 20.89
C ASN A 135 -0.89 -6.08 21.17
N MET A 136 -1.93 -6.06 22.01
CA MET A 136 -2.78 -7.22 22.25
C MET A 136 -3.74 -7.53 21.10
N GLU A 137 -4.14 -6.54 20.30
CA GLU A 137 -4.83 -6.76 19.02
C GLU A 137 -3.95 -7.57 18.06
N ILE A 138 -2.68 -7.16 17.91
CA ILE A 138 -1.69 -7.88 17.10
C ILE A 138 -1.50 -9.31 17.65
N PHE A 139 -1.29 -9.46 18.96
CA PHE A 139 -1.13 -10.77 19.58
C PHE A 139 -2.32 -11.71 19.31
N CYS A 140 -3.56 -11.22 19.47
CA CYS A 140 -4.76 -12.03 19.25
C CYS A 140 -4.92 -12.41 17.77
N TYR A 141 -4.54 -11.51 16.86
CA TYR A 141 -4.54 -11.75 15.42
C TYR A 141 -3.49 -12.80 15.02
N ASP A 142 -2.25 -12.66 15.49
CA ASP A 142 -1.17 -13.59 15.19
C ASP A 142 -1.41 -14.98 15.79
N LEU A 143 -2.00 -15.03 17.00
CA LEU A 143 -2.45 -16.27 17.60
C LEU A 143 -3.56 -16.93 16.76
N MET A 144 -4.53 -16.16 16.28
CA MET A 144 -5.59 -16.64 15.38
C MET A 144 -5.02 -17.25 14.09
N LEU A 145 -4.08 -16.57 13.45
CA LEU A 145 -3.39 -17.11 12.28
C LEU A 145 -2.67 -18.42 12.62
N SER A 146 -1.99 -18.45 13.75
CA SER A 146 -1.27 -19.65 14.19
C SER A 146 -2.22 -20.82 14.42
N GLN A 147 -3.35 -20.58 15.07
CA GLN A 147 -4.39 -21.59 15.31
C GLN A 147 -4.96 -22.14 13.98
N LEU A 148 -5.16 -21.28 12.98
CA LEU A 148 -5.65 -21.69 11.65
C LEU A 148 -4.61 -22.49 10.84
N TRP A 149 -3.34 -22.09 10.91
CA TRP A 149 -2.27 -22.67 10.11
C TRP A 149 -1.72 -23.97 10.69
N ALA A 150 -1.72 -24.10 12.03
CA ALA A 150 -1.30 -25.31 12.73
C ALA A 150 -2.10 -26.55 12.30
N GLU A 151 -3.34 -26.38 11.83
CA GLU A 151 -4.17 -27.46 11.31
C GLU A 151 -3.72 -27.98 9.94
N LYS A 152 -2.96 -27.17 9.20
CA LYS A 152 -2.51 -27.47 7.84
C LYS A 152 -1.05 -27.88 7.81
N MET A 153 -0.22 -27.28 8.65
CA MET A 153 1.21 -27.54 8.70
C MET A 153 1.81 -27.17 10.07
N PRO A 154 2.93 -27.80 10.46
CA PRO A 154 3.68 -27.38 11.63
C PRO A 154 4.18 -25.94 11.47
N ILE A 155 3.96 -25.12 12.49
CA ILE A 155 4.39 -23.73 12.52
C ILE A 155 4.96 -23.33 13.89
N PHE A 156 5.68 -22.22 13.92
CA PHE A 156 6.08 -21.52 15.13
C PHE A 156 5.62 -20.07 15.08
N LEU A 157 5.22 -19.53 16.22
CA LEU A 157 4.93 -18.11 16.43
C LEU A 157 6.00 -17.53 17.35
N ILE A 158 6.65 -16.45 16.90
CA ILE A 158 7.72 -15.79 17.65
C ILE A 158 7.36 -14.32 17.83
N HIS A 159 7.36 -13.85 19.08
CA HIS A 159 7.25 -12.42 19.38
C HIS A 159 8.48 -11.92 20.14
N ASP A 160 8.91 -10.71 19.81
CA ASP A 160 9.87 -9.99 20.64
C ASP A 160 9.15 -9.26 21.81
N SER A 161 9.90 -8.72 22.75
CA SER A 161 9.42 -8.10 23.99
C SER A 161 8.49 -6.90 23.74
N ILE A 162 8.63 -6.26 22.57
CA ILE A 162 7.78 -5.15 22.11
C ILE A 162 6.29 -5.50 22.14
N ILE A 163 5.92 -6.77 21.86
CA ILE A 163 4.50 -7.18 21.89
C ILE A 163 3.88 -7.03 23.29
N PHE A 164 4.70 -6.95 24.33
CA PHE A 164 4.27 -6.79 25.71
C PHE A 164 4.51 -5.37 26.24
N ASP A 165 5.04 -4.46 25.43
CA ASP A 165 5.29 -3.09 25.85
C ASP A 165 3.97 -2.33 26.07
N GLY A 166 3.90 -1.55 27.14
CA GLY A 166 2.69 -0.82 27.56
C GLY A 166 1.48 -1.68 27.95
N VAL A 167 1.62 -3.01 27.98
CA VAL A 167 0.57 -3.95 28.41
C VAL A 167 0.59 -4.08 29.93
N ASP A 168 -0.58 -4.07 30.58
CA ASP A 168 -0.67 -4.29 32.03
C ASP A 168 -0.30 -5.73 32.43
N GLU A 169 0.16 -5.91 33.66
CA GLU A 169 0.69 -7.20 34.16
C GLU A 169 -0.35 -8.34 34.06
N ARG A 170 -1.62 -8.03 34.36
CA ARG A 170 -2.73 -8.98 34.26
C ARG A 170 -2.91 -9.47 32.82
N GLN A 171 -2.92 -8.55 31.85
CA GLN A 171 -3.07 -8.92 30.44
C GLN A 171 -1.87 -9.68 29.89
N LYS A 172 -0.64 -9.33 30.28
CA LYS A 172 0.56 -10.12 29.97
C LYS A 172 0.43 -11.56 30.49
N ALA A 173 -0.02 -11.71 31.73
CA ALA A 173 -0.18 -13.03 32.34
C ALA A 173 -1.25 -13.87 31.62
N LEU A 174 -2.37 -13.26 31.23
CA LEU A 174 -3.43 -13.93 30.45
C LEU A 174 -2.93 -14.32 29.06
N ALA A 175 -2.23 -13.43 28.35
CA ALA A 175 -1.67 -13.70 27.03
C ALA A 175 -0.69 -14.89 27.04
N LEU A 176 0.25 -14.93 27.99
CA LEU A 176 1.21 -16.03 28.11
C LEU A 176 0.54 -17.37 28.45
N GLN A 177 -0.47 -17.35 29.32
CA GLN A 177 -1.25 -18.55 29.68
C GLN A 177 -2.08 -19.05 28.49
N LEU A 178 -2.71 -18.13 27.75
CA LEU A 178 -3.48 -18.44 26.54
C LEU A 178 -2.56 -19.03 25.46
N ALA A 179 -1.42 -18.39 25.18
CA ALA A 179 -0.45 -18.89 24.22
C ALA A 179 0.02 -20.30 24.57
N LYS A 180 0.31 -20.59 25.85
CA LYS A 180 0.67 -21.93 26.33
C LYS A 180 -0.46 -22.94 26.14
N LYS A 181 -1.71 -22.54 26.39
CA LYS A 181 -2.87 -23.41 26.20
C LYS A 181 -3.06 -23.76 24.73
N GLU A 182 -3.16 -22.76 23.87
CA GLU A 182 -3.45 -22.92 22.45
C GLU A 182 -2.31 -23.63 21.70
N SER A 183 -1.05 -23.28 22.00
CA SER A 183 0.13 -23.97 21.41
C SER A 183 0.12 -25.46 21.72
N LYS A 184 -0.24 -25.85 22.95
CA LYS A 184 -0.36 -27.24 23.36
C LYS A 184 -1.55 -27.94 22.69
N GLU A 185 -2.72 -27.31 22.69
CA GLU A 185 -3.95 -27.92 22.16
C GLU A 185 -3.90 -28.10 20.64
N ARG A 186 -3.23 -27.20 19.91
CA ARG A 186 -3.19 -27.19 18.45
C ARG A 186 -1.84 -27.57 17.86
N ALA A 187 -0.92 -28.04 18.70
CA ALA A 187 0.38 -28.57 18.29
C ALA A 187 1.25 -27.59 17.46
N PHE A 188 1.29 -26.32 17.85
CA PHE A 188 2.28 -25.35 17.35
C PHE A 188 3.22 -24.89 18.46
N GLN A 189 4.35 -24.28 18.11
CA GLN A 189 5.29 -23.74 19.09
C GLN A 189 5.12 -22.23 19.23
N TYR A 190 4.96 -21.74 20.47
CA TYR A 190 5.05 -20.32 20.78
C TYR A 190 6.38 -20.01 21.47
N ILE A 191 7.07 -18.97 21.00
CA ILE A 191 8.33 -18.49 21.55
C ILE A 191 8.19 -16.98 21.74
N CYS A 192 8.61 -16.45 22.88
CA CYS A 192 8.73 -15.01 23.04
C CYS A 192 9.95 -14.63 23.85
N THR A 193 10.43 -13.41 23.62
CA THR A 193 11.38 -12.74 24.51
C THR A 193 10.60 -11.86 25.49
N LEU A 194 11.13 -11.71 26.70
CA LEU A 194 10.53 -10.91 27.77
C LEU A 194 11.65 -10.27 28.58
N ASN A 195 11.49 -9.01 28.93
CA ASN A 195 12.38 -8.36 29.88
C ASN A 195 12.09 -8.90 31.28
N SER A 196 13.12 -9.29 32.02
CA SER A 196 12.98 -10.02 33.28
C SER A 196 12.24 -9.25 34.38
N ASP A 197 12.34 -7.93 34.35
CA ASP A 197 11.65 -6.99 35.24
C ASP A 197 10.15 -6.83 34.92
N THR A 198 9.73 -7.19 33.70
CA THR A 198 8.34 -7.05 33.23
C THR A 198 7.50 -8.32 33.35
N VAL A 199 8.07 -9.39 33.91
CA VAL A 199 7.40 -10.69 34.03
C VAL A 199 6.33 -10.63 35.14
N PRO A 200 5.04 -10.89 34.83
CA PRO A 200 3.94 -10.70 35.76
C PRO A 200 3.75 -11.90 36.70
N TYR A 201 4.77 -12.21 37.51
CA TYR A 201 4.78 -13.40 38.37
C TYR A 201 3.59 -13.49 39.33
N LYS A 202 3.04 -12.34 39.74
CA LYS A 202 1.93 -12.25 40.71
C LYS A 202 0.57 -12.53 40.10
N ASP A 203 0.41 -12.33 38.79
CA ASP A 203 -0.86 -12.43 38.07
C ASP A 203 -1.06 -13.79 37.38
N PHE A 204 -0.04 -14.64 37.36
CA PHE A 204 -0.17 -16.00 36.86
C PHE A 204 -1.11 -16.83 37.74
N SER A 205 -1.88 -17.72 37.11
CA SER A 205 -2.62 -18.74 37.85
C SER A 205 -1.66 -19.66 38.61
N LYS A 206 -2.15 -20.24 39.72
CA LYS A 206 -1.35 -21.12 40.58
C LYS A 206 -0.73 -22.32 39.84
N ASP A 207 -1.36 -22.74 38.74
CA ASP A 207 -0.94 -23.89 37.95
C ASP A 207 0.02 -23.53 36.81
N PHE A 208 0.27 -22.24 36.60
CA PHE A 208 1.17 -21.73 35.58
C PHE A 208 2.51 -21.31 36.19
N ASN A 209 3.56 -22.07 35.86
CA ASN A 209 4.93 -21.74 36.23
C ASN A 209 5.74 -21.45 34.96
N LEU A 210 6.05 -20.17 34.74
CA LEU A 210 6.81 -19.69 33.58
C LEU A 210 8.24 -20.26 33.53
N ASP A 211 8.89 -20.45 34.69
CA ASP A 211 10.30 -20.89 34.75
C ASP A 211 10.54 -22.23 34.07
N LYS A 212 9.52 -23.09 34.01
CA LYS A 212 9.58 -24.39 33.31
C LYS A 212 9.72 -24.25 31.79
N TYR A 213 9.38 -23.08 31.24
CA TYR A 213 9.38 -22.81 29.81
C TYR A 213 10.55 -21.93 29.36
N ILE A 214 11.32 -21.37 30.31
CA ILE A 214 12.48 -20.55 30.00
C ILE A 214 13.58 -21.43 29.41
N ARG A 215 14.00 -21.12 28.18
CA ARG A 215 15.06 -21.85 27.46
C ARG A 215 16.41 -21.17 27.54
N LEU A 216 16.40 -19.84 27.64
CA LEU A 216 17.59 -19.01 27.66
C LEU A 216 17.31 -17.76 28.49
N ARG A 217 18.28 -17.34 29.31
CA ARG A 217 18.29 -16.04 29.97
C ARG A 217 19.53 -15.30 29.46
N LEU A 218 19.33 -14.13 28.88
CA LEU A 218 20.41 -13.26 28.40
C LEU A 218 20.72 -12.23 29.48
N THR A 219 22.00 -11.91 29.66
CA THR A 219 22.49 -11.00 30.69
C THR A 219 23.84 -10.42 30.29
N ASP A 220 24.05 -9.14 30.58
CA ASP A 220 25.33 -8.47 30.29
C ASP A 220 26.34 -8.62 31.44
N ALA A 221 25.90 -9.22 32.55
CA ALA A 221 26.71 -9.42 33.74
C ALA A 221 27.74 -10.54 33.59
N THR A 222 27.59 -11.46 32.64
CA THR A 222 28.50 -12.60 32.45
C THR A 222 29.02 -12.67 31.01
N GLU A 223 30.21 -13.22 30.82
CA GLU A 223 30.84 -13.24 29.49
C GLU A 223 30.09 -14.09 28.47
N ASP A 224 29.29 -15.06 28.94
CA ASP A 224 28.47 -16.02 28.21
C ASP A 224 26.98 -15.62 28.10
N GLY A 225 26.58 -14.48 28.68
CA GLY A 225 25.17 -14.06 28.71
C GLY A 225 24.68 -13.32 27.46
N GLY A 226 25.54 -13.13 26.46
CA GLY A 226 25.20 -12.52 25.17
C GLY A 226 24.56 -13.50 24.18
N LEU A 227 23.82 -12.97 23.21
CA LEU A 227 23.24 -13.76 22.11
C LEU A 227 24.14 -13.65 20.87
N LEU A 228 24.56 -14.78 20.31
CA LEU A 228 25.43 -14.84 19.12
C LEU A 228 26.76 -14.05 19.26
N GLY A 229 27.28 -13.92 20.49
CA GLY A 229 28.51 -13.17 20.77
C GLY A 229 28.33 -11.65 20.88
N ILE A 230 27.09 -11.15 20.83
CA ILE A 230 26.72 -9.74 21.04
C ILE A 230 26.14 -9.57 22.45
N ARG A 231 26.51 -8.48 23.14
CA ARG A 231 26.06 -8.13 24.50
C ARG A 231 25.06 -6.95 24.45
N PHE A 232 24.03 -7.05 25.29
CA PHE A 232 22.96 -6.10 25.62
C PHE A 232 23.43 -4.74 26.14
#